data_AF-W1YJ77-F1
#
_entry.id   AF-W1YJ77-F1
#
_cell.length_a   1.000
_cell.length_b   1.000
_cell.length_c   1.000
_cell.angle_alpha   90.00
_cell.angle_beta   90.00
_cell.angle_gamma   90.00
#
_symmetry.space_group_name_H-M   'P 1'
#
loop_
_entity.id
_entity.type
_entity.pdbx_description
1 polymer ?
#
loop_
_entity_poly.entity_id
_entity_poly.type
_entity_poly.pdbx_seq_one_letter_code
_entity_poly.pdbx_strand_id
1 'polypeptide(L)'
;SKAKKDLSFAEIADGTGLAEAFVTAALLGQQALPADAARLVGAKLDLDEDAILLLQMIPLRGCIDDRIPTDPTMYRFYEMLQVYGTTL
;
A
#
# COMPACT_ATOMS: atom_id res chain seq x y z
N SER A 1 6.43 -9.20 -10.45
CA SER A 1 5.49 -9.11 -9.31
C SER A 1 6.15 -9.64 -8.03
N LYS A 2 5.79 -9.10 -6.86
CA LYS A 2 6.34 -9.47 -5.54
C LYS A 2 6.39 -10.99 -5.33
N ALA A 3 5.26 -11.67 -5.55
CA ALA A 3 5.13 -13.12 -5.36
C ALA A 3 6.05 -13.95 -6.26
N LYS A 4 6.24 -13.55 -7.53
CA LYS A 4 7.16 -14.26 -8.45
C LYS A 4 8.63 -14.09 -8.07
N LYS A 5 8.96 -13.01 -7.35
CA LYS A 5 10.33 -12.68 -6.92
C LYS A 5 10.60 -13.04 -5.45
N ASP A 6 9.63 -13.67 -4.78
CA ASP A 6 9.68 -14.05 -3.35
C ASP A 6 10.11 -12.91 -2.41
N LEU A 7 9.67 -11.68 -2.71
CA LEU A 7 10.04 -10.49 -1.93
C LEU A 7 9.08 -10.27 -0.76
N SER A 8 9.60 -9.77 0.35
CA SER A 8 8.84 -9.16 1.46
C SER A 8 8.53 -7.68 1.20
N PHE A 9 7.57 -7.10 1.94
CA PHE A 9 7.32 -5.65 1.85
C PHE A 9 8.44 -4.82 2.47
N ALA A 10 9.03 -5.29 3.57
CA ALA A 10 10.22 -4.71 4.18
C ALA A 10 11.36 -4.57 3.16
N GLU A 11 11.69 -5.63 2.42
CA GLU A 11 12.74 -5.59 1.39
C GLU A 11 12.40 -4.63 0.25
N ILE A 12 11.12 -4.46 -0.10
CA ILE A 12 10.71 -3.50 -1.12
C ILE A 12 10.89 -2.07 -0.62
N ALA A 13 10.49 -1.78 0.63
CA ALA A 13 10.60 -0.47 1.25
C ALA A 13 12.04 -0.07 1.58
N ASP A 14 12.95 -1.04 1.75
CA ASP A 14 14.35 -0.77 2.09
C ASP A 14 15.03 0.15 1.05
N GLY A 15 15.84 1.11 1.52
CA GLY A 15 16.50 2.11 0.70
C GLY A 15 15.60 3.25 0.17
N THR A 16 14.28 3.22 0.38
CA THR A 16 13.39 4.34 0.00
C THR A 16 13.43 5.52 0.97
N GLY A 17 13.93 5.30 2.20
CA GLY A 17 13.88 6.29 3.28
C GLY A 17 12.47 6.52 3.87
N LEU A 18 11.49 5.72 3.45
CA LEU A 18 10.09 5.80 3.90
C LEU A 18 9.73 4.57 4.75
N ALA A 19 8.74 4.75 5.63
CA ALA A 19 8.26 3.65 6.47
C ALA A 19 7.60 2.54 5.63
N GLU A 20 7.77 1.28 6.04
CA GLU A 20 7.20 0.11 5.35
C GLU A 20 5.69 0.24 5.14
N ALA A 21 4.96 0.70 6.15
CA ALA A 21 3.51 0.89 6.07
C ALA A 21 3.11 1.90 4.98
N PHE A 22 3.90 2.97 4.80
CA PHE A 22 3.65 3.98 3.77
C PHE A 22 3.92 3.43 2.37
N VAL A 23 5.06 2.77 2.16
CA VAL A 23 5.41 2.18 0.87
C VAL A 23 4.44 1.06 0.48
N THR A 24 4.08 0.20 1.44
CA THR A 24 3.09 -0.86 1.24
C THR A 24 1.73 -0.29 0.87
N ALA A 25 1.26 0.75 1.57
CA ALA A 25 0.01 1.43 1.24
C ALA A 25 0.05 2.04 -0.18
N ALA A 26 1.19 2.57 -0.62
CA ALA A 26 1.33 3.10 -1.98
C ALA A 26 1.25 2.00 -3.05
N LEU A 27 1.92 0.86 -2.83
CA LEU A 27 1.83 -0.31 -3.73
C LEU A 27 0.40 -0.90 -3.78
N LEU A 28 -0.40 -0.69 -2.73
CA LEU A 28 -1.82 -1.04 -2.66
C LEU A 28 -2.75 0.12 -3.10
N GLY A 29 -2.21 1.15 -3.75
CA GLY A 29 -2.98 2.25 -4.35
C GLY A 29 -3.56 3.26 -3.36
N GLN A 30 -3.08 3.30 -2.12
CA GLN A 30 -3.62 4.19 -1.08
C GLN A 30 -2.73 5.40 -0.76
N GLN A 31 -1.54 5.47 -1.36
CA GLN A 31 -0.62 6.60 -1.25
C GLN A 31 0.12 6.84 -2.57
N ALA A 32 0.67 8.05 -2.73
CA ALA A 32 1.58 8.38 -3.82
C ALA A 32 3.03 8.30 -3.32
N LEU A 33 3.92 7.76 -4.15
CA LEU A 33 5.35 7.74 -3.89
C LEU A 33 6.04 8.96 -4.52
N PRO A 34 7.05 9.54 -3.86
CA PRO A 34 8.01 10.43 -4.51
C PRO A 34 8.72 9.71 -5.67
N ALA A 35 9.15 10.47 -6.69
CA ALA A 35 9.73 9.91 -7.91
C ALA A 35 10.92 8.97 -7.68
N ASP A 36 11.81 9.29 -6.73
CA ASP A 36 12.96 8.43 -6.39
C ASP A 36 12.54 7.10 -5.78
N ALA A 37 11.58 7.14 -4.85
CA ALA A 37 11.02 5.93 -4.24
C ALA A 37 10.26 5.08 -5.27
N ALA A 38 9.46 5.73 -6.14
CA ALA A 38 8.71 5.06 -7.21
C ALA A 38 9.64 4.32 -8.19
N ARG A 39 10.74 4.94 -8.62
CA ARG A 39 11.76 4.30 -9.46
C ARG A 39 12.44 3.12 -8.75
N LEU A 40 12.78 3.29 -7.47
CA LEU A 40 13.46 2.25 -6.70
C LEU A 40 12.57 1.01 -6.52
N VAL A 41 11.31 1.19 -6.13
CA VAL A 41 10.36 0.06 -6.02
C VAL A 41 10.01 -0.52 -7.39
N GLY A 42 9.94 0.32 -8.42
CA GLY A 42 9.72 -0.07 -9.81
C GLY A 42 10.81 -1.02 -10.31
N ALA A 43 12.09 -0.68 -10.06
CA ALA A 43 13.22 -1.54 -10.41
C ALA A 43 13.18 -2.89 -9.66
N LYS A 44 12.88 -2.90 -8.36
CA LYS A 44 12.75 -4.14 -7.59
C LYS A 44 11.63 -5.04 -8.14
N LEU A 45 10.50 -4.44 -8.50
CA LEU A 45 9.32 -5.17 -8.97
C LEU A 45 9.31 -5.46 -10.48
N ASP A 46 10.24 -4.85 -11.23
CA ASP A 46 10.33 -4.86 -12.70
C ASP A 46 9.05 -4.31 -13.34
N LEU A 47 8.72 -3.08 -12.94
CA LEU A 47 7.58 -2.31 -13.47
C LEU A 47 8.01 -1.48 -14.68
N ASP A 48 7.08 -1.30 -15.62
CA ASP A 48 7.26 -0.36 -16.73
C ASP A 48 7.15 1.10 -16.27
N GLU A 49 7.53 2.02 -17.17
CA GLU A 49 7.53 3.46 -16.92
C GLU A 49 6.13 4.00 -16.59
N ASP A 50 5.08 3.46 -17.24
CA ASP A 50 3.69 3.87 -17.00
C ASP A 50 3.26 3.49 -15.58
N ALA A 51 3.61 2.30 -15.11
CA ALA A 51 3.34 1.85 -13.75
C ALA A 51 4.15 2.65 -12.72
N ILE A 52 5.40 3.00 -13.01
CA ILE A 52 6.21 3.88 -12.15
C ILE A 52 5.59 5.28 -12.08
N LEU A 53 5.03 5.79 -13.18
CA LEU A 53 4.33 7.06 -13.20
C LEU A 53 3.02 7.01 -12.41
N LEU A 54 2.24 5.92 -12.54
CA LEU A 54 1.02 5.71 -11.77
C LEU A 54 1.27 5.68 -10.26
N LEU A 55 2.39 5.11 -9.80
CA LEU A 55 2.78 5.12 -8.39
C LEU A 55 3.02 6.53 -7.83
N GLN A 56 3.26 7.53 -8.67
CA GLN A 56 3.47 8.93 -8.26
C GLN A 56 2.17 9.75 -8.23
N MET A 57 1.09 9.24 -8.81
CA MET A 57 -0.20 9.93 -8.83
C MET A 57 -0.88 9.84 -7.46
N ILE A 58 -1.48 10.95 -7.02
CA ILE A 58 -2.33 10.96 -5.82
C ILE A 58 -3.58 10.11 -6.11
N PRO A 59 -3.81 8.99 -5.40
CA PRO A 59 -4.90 8.10 -5.73
C PRO A 59 -6.23 8.60 -5.17
N LEU A 60 -7.33 8.18 -5.81
CA LEU A 60 -8.62 8.14 -5.15
C LEU A 60 -8.59 7.02 -4.10
N ARG A 61 -8.57 7.40 -2.83
CA ARG A 61 -8.40 6.45 -1.72
C ARG A 61 -9.68 5.67 -1.44
N GLY A 62 -9.50 4.45 -0.95
CA GLY A 62 -10.56 3.50 -0.65
C GLY A 62 -10.08 2.10 -0.99
N CYS A 63 -9.74 1.30 0.03
CA CYS A 63 -9.32 -0.08 -0.14
C CYS A 63 -10.41 -1.12 0.17
N ILE A 64 -11.59 -0.66 0.63
CA ILE A 64 -12.74 -1.51 0.94
C ILE A 64 -13.71 -1.41 -0.24
N ASP A 65 -14.09 -2.55 -0.79
CA ASP A 65 -14.92 -2.66 -2.00
C ASP A 65 -16.32 -2.05 -1.81
N ASP A 66 -17.10 -2.57 -0.84
CA ASP A 66 -18.46 -2.09 -0.55
C ASP A 66 -18.66 -1.77 0.94
N ARG A 67 -18.00 -0.70 1.41
CA ARG A 67 -18.12 -0.07 2.75
C ARG A 67 -17.73 -0.94 3.95
N ILE A 68 -18.23 -2.17 4.05
CA ILE A 68 -18.00 -3.12 5.13
C ILE A 68 -17.02 -4.19 4.65
N PRO A 69 -15.86 -4.36 5.30
CA PRO A 69 -14.92 -5.41 4.92
C PRO A 69 -15.52 -6.81 5.13
N THR A 70 -15.36 -7.71 4.17
CA THR A 70 -15.75 -9.13 4.33
C THR A 70 -14.58 -10.02 4.74
N ASP A 71 -13.35 -9.60 4.46
CA ASP A 71 -12.14 -10.28 4.93
C ASP A 71 -12.07 -10.27 6.47
N PRO A 72 -11.91 -11.43 7.15
CA PRO A 72 -11.88 -11.49 8.60
C PRO A 72 -10.77 -10.65 9.25
N THR A 73 -9.60 -10.55 8.62
CA THR A 73 -8.47 -9.78 9.15
C THR A 73 -8.81 -8.30 9.16
N MET A 74 -9.38 -7.79 8.06
CA MET A 74 -9.82 -6.40 7.95
C MET A 74 -11.07 -6.10 8.81
N TYR A 75 -12.02 -7.03 8.88
CA TYR A 75 -13.28 -6.83 9.62
C TYR A 75 -13.03 -6.61 11.12
N ARG A 76 -12.01 -7.24 11.72
CA ARG A 76 -11.69 -7.02 13.14
C ARG A 76 -11.31 -5.56 13.44
N PHE A 77 -10.67 -4.85 12.51
CA PHE A 77 -10.41 -3.42 12.68
C PHE A 77 -11.69 -2.59 12.57
N TYR A 78 -12.60 -2.97 11.67
CA TYR A 78 -13.93 -2.34 11.58
C TYR A 78 -14.74 -2.58 12.88
N GLU A 79 -14.66 -3.76 13.46
CA GLU A 79 -15.31 -4.14 14.71
C GLU A 79 -14.79 -3.32 15.90
N MET A 80 -13.50 -2.99 15.95
CA MET A 80 -12.95 -2.09 16.98
C MET A 80 -13.64 -0.73 16.97
N LEU A 81 -13.92 -0.17 15.78
CA LEU A 81 -14.66 1.10 15.66
C LEU A 81 -16.13 0.94 16.07
N GLN A 82 -16.75 -0.21 15.81
CA GLN A 82 -18.12 -0.46 16.26
C GLN A 82 -18.21 -0.58 17.80
N VAL A 83 -17.22 -1.18 18.45
CA VAL A 83 -17.21 -1.37 19.91
C VAL A 83 -16.77 -0.11 20.64
N TYR A 84 -15.68 0.52 20.19
CA TYR A 84 -15.03 1.63 20.89
C TYR A 84 -15.23 3.00 20.22
N GLY A 85 -16.03 3.08 19.15
CA GLY A 85 -16.19 4.31 18.38
C GLY A 85 -16.70 5.50 19.16
N THR A 86 -17.51 5.30 20.20
CA THR A 86 -17.97 6.38 21.10
C THR A 86 -16.99 6.72 22.21
N THR A 87 -15.95 5.90 22.40
CA THR A 87 -14.90 6.12 23.40
C THR A 87 -13.71 6.90 22.83
N LEU A 88 -13.41 6.71 21.53
CA LEU A 88 -12.38 7.45 20.78
C LEU A 88 -12.80 8.89 20.48
#